data_AF-W1NEC0-F1
#
_entry.id   AF-W1NEC0-F1
#
_cell.length_a   1.000
_cell.length_b   1.000
_cell.length_c   1.000
_cell.angle_alpha   90.00
_cell.angle_beta   90.00
_cell.angle_gamma   90.00
#
_symmetry.space_group_name_H-M   'P 1'
#
loop_
_entity.id
_entity.type
_entity.pdbx_description
1 polymer ?
#
loop_
_entity_poly.entity_id
_entity_poly.type
_entity_poly.pdbx_seq_one_letter_code
_entity_poly.pdbx_strand_id
1 'polypeptide(L)' 'MLGRYVGKWFYDKGIPFDAVNSPYFPPMVSAIQRVGLGVKPSTAYELSGPILDEEVEEVKKWIEEYKQS' A
#
# COMPACT_ATOMS: atom_id res chain seq x y z
N MET A 1 -20.61 0.15 1.96
CA MET A 1 -20.05 0.27 3.34
C MET A 1 -18.53 0.50 3.35
N LEU A 2 -17.72 -0.23 2.56
CA LEU A 2 -16.26 -0.07 2.48
C LEU A 2 -15.78 1.38 2.29
N GLY A 3 -16.33 2.11 1.32
CA GLY A 3 -15.93 3.49 1.02
C GLY A 3 -16.06 4.46 2.21
N ARG A 4 -16.99 4.20 3.16
CA ARG A 4 -17.13 5.01 4.38
C ARG A 4 -15.95 4.80 5.34
N TYR A 5 -15.46 3.57 5.46
CA TYR A 5 -14.31 3.25 6.31
C TYR A 5 -13.02 3.82 5.73
N VAL A 6 -12.82 3.66 4.42
CA VAL A 6 -11.68 4.24 3.70
C VAL A 6 -11.71 5.77 3.81
N GLY A 7 -12.83 6.41 3.52
CA GLY A 7 -12.96 7.88 3.61
C GLY A 7 -12.73 8.42 5.03
N LYS A 8 -13.21 7.72 6.06
CA LYS A 8 -12.92 8.08 7.46
C LYS A 8 -11.43 8.01 7.80
N TRP A 9 -10.75 6.96 7.34
CA TRP A 9 -9.31 6.81 7.58
C TRP A 9 -8.50 7.89 6.85
N PHE A 10 -8.85 8.20 5.60
CA PHE A 10 -8.24 9.30 4.85
C PHE A 10 -8.38 10.64 5.59
N TYR A 11 -9.60 10.94 6.06
CA TYR A 11 -9.85 12.16 6.83
C TYR A 11 -9.08 12.20 8.16
N ASP A 12 -9.08 11.12 8.93
CA ASP A 12 -8.35 11.02 10.22
C ASP A 12 -6.83 11.22 10.05
N LYS A 13 -6.26 10.70 8.96
CA LYS A 13 -4.81 10.79 8.67
C LYS A 13 -4.42 11.98 7.80
N GLY A 14 -5.39 12.81 7.39
CA GLY A 14 -5.13 13.94 6.50
C GLY A 14 -4.60 13.53 5.12
N ILE A 15 -4.94 12.33 4.65
CA ILE A 15 -4.53 11.83 3.34
C ILE A 15 -5.38 12.52 2.26
N PRO A 16 -4.77 13.17 1.26
CA PRO A 16 -5.49 13.71 0.12
C PRO A 16 -6.35 12.65 -0.59
N PHE A 17 -7.61 12.98 -0.93
CA PHE A 17 -8.52 12.00 -1.52
C PHE A 17 -8.11 11.54 -2.92
N ASP A 18 -7.30 12.32 -3.63
CA ASP A 18 -6.70 11.93 -4.91
C ASP A 18 -5.67 10.80 -4.78
N ALA A 19 -5.22 10.45 -3.57
CA ALA A 19 -4.37 9.29 -3.34
C ALA A 19 -5.02 7.96 -3.78
N VAL A 20 -6.35 7.91 -3.95
CA VAL A 20 -7.04 6.76 -4.55
C VAL A 20 -6.70 6.54 -6.04
N ASN A 21 -6.16 7.56 -6.72
CA ASN A 21 -5.71 7.48 -8.12
C ASN A 21 -4.31 6.85 -8.25
N SER A 22 -3.64 6.55 -7.12
CA SER A 22 -2.39 5.81 -7.13
C SER A 22 -2.58 4.44 -7.81
N PRO A 23 -1.65 3.99 -8.67
CA PRO A 23 -1.72 2.68 -9.30
C PRO A 23 -1.72 1.54 -8.27
N TYR A 24 -1.27 1.79 -7.03
CA TYR A 24 -1.22 0.81 -5.94
C TYR A 24 -2.55 0.68 -5.19
N PHE A 25 -3.49 1.62 -5.33
CA PHE A 25 -4.75 1.59 -4.57
C PHE A 25 -5.69 0.45 -5.01
N PRO A 26 -5.98 0.22 -6.31
CA PRO A 26 -6.80 -0.92 -6.73
C PRO A 26 -6.18 -2.30 -6.41
N PRO A 27 -4.86 -2.53 -6.58
CA PRO A 27 -4.20 -3.75 -6.12
C PRO A 27 -4.34 -3.99 -4.61
N MET A 28 -4.15 -2.96 -3.78
CA MET A 28 -4.34 -3.06 -2.33
C MET A 28 -5.75 -3.54 -1.97
N VAL A 29 -6.78 -2.93 -2.58
CA VAL A 29 -8.19 -3.33 -2.36
C VAL A 29 -8.42 -4.77 -2.82
N SER A 30 -7.87 -5.15 -3.97
CA SER A 30 -8.00 -6.50 -4.52
C SER A 30 -7.33 -7.56 -3.64
N ALA A 31 -6.16 -7.25 -3.07
CA ALA A 31 -5.45 -8.12 -2.15
C ALA A 31 -6.27 -8.35 -0.86
N ILE A 32 -6.80 -7.28 -0.27
CA ILE A 32 -7.68 -7.36 0.91
C ILE A 32 -8.91 -8.23 0.62
N GLN A 33 -9.55 -8.03 -0.54
CA GLN A 33 -10.71 -8.83 -0.96
C GLN A 33 -10.39 -10.31 -1.11
N ARG A 34 -9.22 -10.65 -1.70
CA ARG A 34 -8.78 -12.03 -1.90
C ARG A 34 -8.53 -12.77 -0.59
N VAL A 35 -7.94 -12.08 0.40
CA VAL A 35 -7.68 -12.68 1.73
C VAL A 35 -8.98 -12.81 2.55
N GLY A 36 -9.93 -11.87 2.39
CA GLY A 36 -11.26 -11.98 2.97
C GLY A 36 -11.29 -11.85 4.50
N LEU A 37 -12.05 -12.71 5.18
CA LEU A 37 -12.32 -12.61 6.63
C LEU A 37 -11.10 -12.86 7.55
N GLY A 38 -9.92 -13.16 6.99
CA GLY A 38 -8.68 -13.36 7.74
C GLY A 38 -7.65 -12.23 7.61
N VAL A 39 -8.00 -11.10 6.98
CA VAL A 39 -7.04 -10.00 6.81
C VAL A 39 -6.62 -9.46 8.17
N LYS A 40 -5.34 -9.66 8.51
CA LYS A 40 -4.71 -9.00 9.63
C LYS A 40 -4.04 -7.71 9.11
N PRO A 41 -4.38 -6.53 9.66
CA PRO A 41 -3.65 -5.31 9.34
C PRO A 41 -2.18 -5.44 9.73
N SER A 42 -1.28 -4.92 8.90
CA SER A 42 0.13 -4.78 9.27
C SER A 42 0.27 -3.80 10.43
N THR A 43 1.20 -4.10 11.33
CA THR A 43 1.60 -3.20 12.41
C THR A 43 2.49 -2.09 11.89
N ALA A 44 2.63 -1.01 12.68
CA ALA A 44 3.56 0.07 12.35
C ALA A 44 5.01 -0.45 12.21
N TYR A 45 5.43 -1.39 13.05
CA TYR A 45 6.76 -2.01 12.97
C TYR A 45 6.95 -2.79 11.67
N GLU A 46 5.96 -3.59 11.26
CA GLU A 46 6.04 -4.33 10.00
C GLU A 46 6.09 -3.37 8.80
N LEU A 47 5.29 -2.30 8.82
CA LEU A 47 5.27 -1.29 7.75
C LEU A 47 6.56 -0.49 7.65
N SER A 48 7.16 -0.10 8.78
CA SER A 48 8.40 0.71 8.79
C SER A 48 9.68 -0.11 8.73
N GLY A 49 9.59 -1.42 8.95
CA GLY A 49 10.72 -2.34 8.93
C GLY A 49 10.67 -3.21 7.67
N PRO A 50 10.36 -4.51 7.80
CA PRO A 50 10.54 -5.48 6.72
C PRO A 50 9.80 -5.11 5.43
N ILE A 51 8.60 -4.56 5.51
CA ILE A 51 7.83 -4.18 4.29
C ILE A 51 8.51 -3.00 3.58
N LEU A 52 8.99 -2.00 4.32
CA LEU A 52 9.69 -0.88 3.71
C LEU A 52 11.05 -1.32 3.13
N ASP A 53 11.74 -2.22 3.82
CA ASP A 53 13.01 -2.79 3.33
C ASP A 53 12.80 -3.53 2.00
N GLU A 54 11.73 -4.32 1.87
CA GLU A 54 11.35 -4.99 0.62
C GLU A 54 11.11 -3.99 -0.51
N GLU A 55 10.31 -2.95 -0.29
CA GLU A 55 10.03 -1.91 -1.29
C GLU A 55 11.31 -1.16 -1.71
N VAL A 56 12.22 -0.91 -0.78
CA VAL A 56 13.52 -0.27 -1.08
C VAL A 56 14.38 -1.15 -1.99
N GLU A 57 14.43 -2.46 -1.74
CA GLU A 57 15.18 -3.39 -2.59
C GLU A 57 14.55 -3.55 -3.97
N GLU A 58 13.21 -3.59 -4.07
CA GLU A 58 12.51 -3.61 -5.35
C GLU A 58 12.83 -2.37 -6.20
N VAL A 59 12.81 -1.18 -5.58
CA VAL A 59 13.14 0.08 -6.28
C VAL A 59 14.60 0.11 -6.70
N LYS A 60 15.54 -0.35 -5.86
CA LYS A 60 16.96 -0.46 -6.23
C LYS A 60 17.15 -1.36 -7.44
N LYS A 61 16.50 -2.52 -7.45
CA LYS A 61 16.55 -3.45 -8.59
C LYS A 61 16.03 -2.80 -9.86
N TRP A 62 14.89 -2.12 -9.79
CA TRP A 62 14.33 -1.39 -10.93
C TRP A 62 15.27 -0.31 -11.47
N ILE A 63 15.97 0.42 -10.58
CA ILE A 63 16.97 1.42 -10.98
C ILE A 63 18.14 0.76 -11.72
N GLU A 64 18.66 -0.36 -11.23
CA GLU A 64 19.76 -1.07 -11.89
C GLU A 64 19.35 -1.64 -13.26
N GLU A 65 18.14 -2.19 -13.37
CA GLU A 65 17.58 -2.64 -14.66
C GLU A 65 17.45 -1.48 -15.65
N TYR A 66 16.95 -0.32 -15.18
CA TYR A 66 16.83 0.88 -16.00
C TYR A 66 18.20 1.40 -16.49
N LYS A 67 19.24 1.37 -15.65
CA LYS A 67 20.60 1.78 -16.03
C LYS A 67 21.24 0.87 -17.09
N GLN A 68 20.78 -0.38 -17.20
CA GLN A 68 21.30 -1.37 -18.15
C GLN A 68 20.54 -1.35 -19.49
N SER A 69 19.42 -0.61 -19.57
CA SER A 69 18.65 -0.37 -20.80
C SER A 69 19.20 0.78 -21.63
#